data_AF-A0A1Y3QEZ7-F1
#
_entry.id   AF-A0A1Y3QEZ7-F1
#
_cell.length_a   1.000
_cell.length_b   1.000
_cell.length_c   1.000
_cell.angle_alpha   90.00
_cell.angle_beta   90.00
_cell.angle_gamma   90.00
#
_symmetry.space_group_name_H-M   'P 1'
#
loop_
_entity.id
_entity.type
_entity.pdbx_description
1 polymer ?
#
loop_
_entity_poly.entity_id
_entity_poly.type
_entity_poly.pdbx_seq_one_letter_code
_entity_poly.pdbx_strand_id
1 'polypeptide(L)'
;MEDQTTRSNAENGPIGNGPKDDAEATIRSLRRQVRALRLILTVLAFIAAMGSTMLANSLGFILWFAVLGGVVFHFYRNMWLVLLLSFVPVFVWGIADQAGNPGELGIAGVLPGSLALAGIHTVFAVAGMAIAWLDGFRKISLRVLSAALAVGVLIFYDGFNGNPVSKWLAEQTVRSYLAKTYPDRELVIRDGGYNFKFSSYEFRVVAVGTQGEDGQPKEYWFRVRGAIPKLAYDPISEQNS
;
A
#
# COMPACT_ATOMS: atom_id res chain seq x y z
N MET A 1 -72.60 37.20 -27.06
CA MET A 1 -72.46 36.03 -26.18
C MET A 1 -71.10 35.45 -26.54
N GLU A 2 -70.04 36.01 -25.95
CA GLU A 2 -68.66 35.62 -26.24
C GLU A 2 -68.36 34.26 -25.60
N ASP A 3 -67.75 33.41 -26.40
CA ASP A 3 -67.45 32.02 -26.15
C ASP A 3 -66.43 31.86 -25.01
N GLN A 4 -66.88 31.41 -23.83
CA GLN A 4 -66.02 31.10 -22.68
C GLN A 4 -65.12 29.89 -22.93
N THR A 5 -65.32 29.15 -24.02
CA THR A 5 -64.59 27.91 -24.31
C THR A 5 -63.17 28.14 -24.82
N THR A 6 -62.83 29.35 -25.30
CA THR A 6 -61.49 29.65 -25.81
C THR A 6 -60.48 30.10 -24.74
N ARG A 7 -60.93 30.47 -23.52
CA ARG A 7 -60.03 30.90 -22.44
C ARG A 7 -59.51 29.76 -21.55
N SER A 8 -60.12 28.58 -21.59
CA SER A 8 -59.71 27.43 -20.76
C SER A 8 -58.49 26.66 -21.28
N ASN A 9 -58.10 26.85 -22.56
CA ASN A 9 -57.03 26.06 -23.19
C ASN A 9 -55.67 26.77 -23.26
N ALA A 10 -55.55 28.00 -22.73
CA ALA A 10 -54.28 28.72 -22.66
C ALA A 10 -53.49 28.45 -21.37
N GLU A 11 -54.08 27.76 -20.39
CA GLU A 11 -53.51 27.60 -19.04
C GLU A 11 -52.80 26.25 -18.80
N ASN A 12 -52.80 25.35 -19.78
CA ASN A 12 -52.19 24.02 -19.68
C ASN A 12 -51.05 23.83 -20.71
N GLY A 13 -50.15 24.81 -20.80
CA GLY A 13 -48.83 24.59 -21.41
C GLY A 13 -48.09 23.46 -20.67
N PRO A 14 -47.15 22.73 -21.31
CA PRO A 14 -46.45 21.65 -20.65
C PRO A 14 -45.81 22.20 -19.38
N ILE A 15 -46.16 21.62 -18.23
CA ILE A 15 -45.60 22.01 -16.94
C ILE A 15 -44.11 21.70 -17.01
N GLY A 16 -43.33 22.70 -17.43
CA GLY A 16 -41.88 22.64 -17.44
C GLY A 16 -41.41 22.47 -16.00
N ASN A 17 -40.52 21.51 -15.80
CA ASN A 17 -39.92 21.21 -14.50
C ASN A 17 -39.43 22.53 -13.88
N GLY A 18 -39.82 22.82 -12.64
CA GLY A 18 -39.55 24.12 -12.04
C GLY A 18 -38.06 24.33 -11.77
N PRO A 19 -37.60 25.57 -11.47
CA PRO A 19 -36.19 25.86 -11.15
C PRO A 19 -35.59 25.00 -10.03
N LYS A 20 -36.44 24.45 -9.15
CA LYS A 20 -36.06 23.51 -8.09
C LYS A 20 -35.73 22.12 -8.64
N ASP A 21 -36.50 21.63 -9.61
CA ASP A 21 -36.30 20.30 -10.22
C ASP A 21 -35.01 20.28 -11.04
N ASP A 22 -34.71 21.37 -11.74
CA ASP A 22 -33.47 21.58 -12.49
C ASP A 22 -32.25 21.70 -11.55
N ALA A 23 -32.40 22.37 -10.41
CA ALA A 23 -31.36 22.44 -9.38
C ALA A 23 -31.08 21.06 -8.76
N GLU A 24 -32.12 20.28 -8.45
CA GLU A 24 -31.95 18.92 -7.92
C GLU A 24 -31.32 17.96 -8.92
N ALA A 25 -31.68 18.06 -10.21
CA ALA A 25 -31.06 17.29 -11.28
C ALA A 25 -29.56 17.63 -11.41
N THR A 26 -29.23 18.91 -11.32
CA THR A 26 -27.85 19.41 -11.36
C THR A 26 -27.05 18.96 -10.13
N ILE A 27 -27.63 19.04 -8.93
CA ILE A 27 -26.98 18.54 -7.70
C ILE A 27 -26.77 17.03 -7.75
N ARG A 28 -27.70 16.26 -8.34
CA ARG A 28 -27.55 14.81 -8.55
C ARG A 28 -26.42 14.49 -9.51
N SER A 29 -26.32 15.20 -10.64
CA SER A 29 -25.26 14.99 -11.62
C SER A 29 -23.88 15.36 -11.05
N LEU A 30 -23.78 16.49 -10.33
CA LEU A 30 -22.58 16.90 -9.60
C LEU A 30 -22.16 15.87 -8.55
N ARG A 31 -23.12 15.35 -7.76
CA ARG A 31 -22.83 14.32 -6.76
C ARG A 31 -22.31 13.03 -7.41
N ARG A 32 -22.82 12.67 -8.59
CA ARG A 32 -22.35 11.52 -9.37
C ARG A 32 -20.95 11.75 -9.93
N GLN A 33 -20.68 12.96 -10.45
CA GLN A 33 -19.36 13.35 -10.95
C GLN A 33 -18.31 13.39 -9.84
N VAL A 34 -18.64 13.93 -8.67
CA VAL A 34 -17.74 13.96 -7.50
C VAL A 34 -17.46 12.54 -6.99
N ARG A 35 -18.47 11.64 -6.99
CA ARG A 35 -18.25 10.22 -6.66
C ARG A 35 -17.33 9.54 -7.67
N ALA A 36 -17.51 9.80 -8.96
CA ALA A 36 -16.66 9.26 -10.03
C ALA A 36 -15.23 9.80 -9.94
N LEU A 37 -15.05 11.10 -9.75
CA LEU A 37 -13.74 11.73 -9.60
C LEU A 37 -13.01 11.19 -8.36
N ARG A 38 -13.73 11.03 -7.24
CA ARG A 38 -13.16 10.43 -6.03
C ARG A 38 -12.75 8.98 -6.25
N LEU A 39 -13.52 8.19 -7.01
CA LEU A 39 -13.16 6.83 -7.38
C LEU A 39 -11.93 6.81 -8.30
N ILE A 40 -11.89 7.67 -9.31
CA ILE A 40 -10.75 7.82 -10.22
C ILE A 40 -9.50 8.23 -9.45
N LEU A 41 -9.57 9.22 -8.55
CA LEU A 41 -8.44 9.65 -7.74
C LEU A 41 -7.97 8.56 -6.77
N THR A 42 -8.89 7.81 -6.15
CA THR A 42 -8.52 6.64 -5.33
C THR A 42 -7.80 5.59 -6.16
N VAL A 43 -8.31 5.29 -7.36
CA VAL A 43 -7.68 4.32 -8.29
C VAL A 43 -6.32 4.81 -8.77
N LEU A 44 -6.19 6.08 -9.14
CA LEU A 44 -4.94 6.67 -9.59
C LEU A 44 -3.91 6.73 -8.48
N ALA A 45 -4.29 7.11 -7.25
CA ALA A 45 -3.41 7.08 -6.09
C ALA A 45 -2.98 5.65 -5.76
N PHE A 46 -3.88 4.68 -5.91
CA PHE A 46 -3.58 3.27 -5.71
C PHE A 46 -2.64 2.73 -6.79
N ILE A 47 -2.88 3.03 -8.07
CA ILE A 47 -1.99 2.66 -9.18
C ILE A 47 -0.63 3.33 -9.05
N ALA A 48 -0.58 4.61 -8.69
CA ALA A 48 0.67 5.32 -8.42
C ALA A 48 1.42 4.69 -7.23
N ALA A 49 0.70 4.29 -6.18
CA ALA A 49 1.28 3.54 -5.08
C ALA A 49 1.85 2.20 -5.58
N MET A 50 1.07 1.39 -6.32
CA MET A 50 1.52 0.12 -6.89
C MET A 50 2.78 0.26 -7.75
N GLY A 51 2.82 1.27 -8.64
CA GLY A 51 3.95 1.53 -9.52
C GLY A 51 5.19 2.10 -8.83
N SER A 52 5.03 2.71 -7.65
CA SER A 52 6.15 3.22 -6.83
C SER A 52 6.69 2.18 -5.83
N THR A 53 5.94 1.10 -5.58
CA THR A 53 6.25 0.21 -4.47
C THR A 53 7.19 -0.91 -4.86
N MET A 54 8.42 -0.62 -4.53
CA MET A 54 9.43 -1.47 -3.92
C MET A 54 8.91 -2.40 -2.75
N LEU A 55 7.57 -2.54 -2.54
CA LEU A 55 6.83 -3.39 -1.57
C LEU A 55 5.91 -4.44 -2.19
N ALA A 56 5.97 -4.67 -3.51
CA ALA A 56 5.19 -5.72 -4.17
C ALA A 56 5.30 -7.12 -3.51
N ASN A 57 6.29 -7.33 -2.62
CA ASN A 57 6.55 -8.58 -1.91
C ASN A 57 6.41 -8.52 -0.37
N SER A 58 5.71 -7.53 0.19
CA SER A 58 5.51 -7.41 1.66
C SER A 58 4.09 -7.77 2.10
N LEU A 59 3.97 -8.40 3.28
CA LEU A 59 2.66 -8.67 3.91
C LEU A 59 1.85 -7.38 4.14
N GLY A 60 2.50 -6.26 4.44
CA GLY A 60 1.84 -4.97 4.67
C GLY A 60 1.11 -4.44 3.44
N PHE A 61 1.62 -4.70 2.24
CA PHE A 61 0.97 -4.30 0.99
C PHE A 61 -0.33 -5.09 0.75
N ILE A 62 -0.32 -6.40 0.99
CA ILE A 62 -1.50 -7.27 0.83
C ILE A 62 -2.63 -6.85 1.79
N LEU A 63 -2.31 -6.46 3.03
CA LEU A 63 -3.30 -6.02 4.03
C LEU A 63 -4.07 -4.76 3.61
N TRP A 64 -3.50 -3.89 2.77
CA TRP A 64 -4.20 -2.71 2.27
C TRP A 64 -5.37 -3.03 1.35
N PHE A 65 -5.36 -4.20 0.70
CA PHE A 65 -6.51 -4.62 -0.08
C PHE A 65 -7.72 -4.89 0.80
N ALA A 66 -7.55 -5.33 2.05
CA ALA A 66 -8.65 -5.42 3.01
C ALA A 66 -9.22 -4.02 3.34
N VAL A 67 -8.37 -3.02 3.54
CA VAL A 67 -8.85 -1.64 3.75
C VAL A 67 -9.58 -1.12 2.50
N LEU A 68 -9.01 -1.33 1.30
CA LEU A 68 -9.64 -0.97 0.02
C LEU A 68 -11.02 -1.61 -0.12
N GLY A 69 -11.12 -2.92 0.09
CA GLY A 69 -12.38 -3.65 -0.01
C GLY A 69 -13.43 -3.16 1.00
N GLY A 70 -13.02 -2.90 2.26
CA GLY A 70 -13.88 -2.34 3.28
C GLY A 70 -14.40 -0.94 2.93
N VAL A 71 -13.51 -0.04 2.49
CA VAL A 71 -13.87 1.34 2.12
C VAL A 71 -14.76 1.37 0.89
N VAL A 72 -14.37 0.67 -0.19
CA VAL A 72 -15.15 0.62 -1.43
C VAL A 72 -16.54 0.05 -1.15
N PHE A 73 -16.63 -1.06 -0.39
CA PHE A 73 -17.93 -1.63 -0.08
C PHE A 73 -18.77 -0.73 0.84
N HIS A 74 -18.16 -0.07 1.82
CA HIS A 74 -18.88 0.83 2.73
C HIS A 74 -19.57 1.98 1.98
N PHE A 75 -18.86 2.63 1.04
CA PHE A 75 -19.39 3.77 0.30
C PHE A 75 -20.33 3.39 -0.85
N TYR A 76 -20.02 2.31 -1.58
CA TYR A 76 -20.72 1.98 -2.82
C TYR A 76 -21.69 0.81 -2.67
N ARG A 77 -21.59 0.02 -1.59
CA ARG A 77 -22.40 -1.18 -1.32
C ARG A 77 -22.49 -2.13 -2.52
N ASN A 78 -21.42 -2.20 -3.30
CA ASN A 78 -21.36 -2.97 -4.54
C ASN A 78 -20.12 -3.88 -4.52
N MET A 79 -20.35 -5.19 -4.46
CA MET A 79 -19.27 -6.19 -4.44
C MET A 79 -18.50 -6.27 -5.75
N TRP A 80 -19.14 -6.00 -6.90
CA TRP A 80 -18.46 -6.04 -8.19
C TRP A 80 -17.38 -4.97 -8.29
N LEU A 81 -17.61 -3.79 -7.70
CA LEU A 81 -16.58 -2.76 -7.63
C LEU A 81 -15.39 -3.20 -6.77
N VAL A 82 -15.63 -3.92 -5.67
CA VAL A 82 -14.56 -4.47 -4.83
C VAL A 82 -13.72 -5.47 -5.63
N LEU A 83 -14.38 -6.45 -6.28
CA LEU A 83 -13.71 -7.49 -7.05
C LEU A 83 -12.93 -6.93 -8.24
N LEU A 84 -13.54 -6.02 -9.01
CA LEU A 84 -12.89 -5.45 -10.19
C LEU A 84 -11.69 -4.58 -9.80
N LEU A 85 -11.83 -3.76 -8.75
CA LEU A 85 -10.75 -2.87 -8.29
C LEU A 85 -9.60 -3.63 -7.63
N SER A 86 -9.87 -4.75 -6.96
CA SER A 86 -8.82 -5.57 -6.36
C SER A 86 -8.14 -6.50 -7.37
N PHE A 87 -8.88 -7.02 -8.34
CA PHE A 87 -8.39 -8.06 -9.24
C PHE A 87 -7.74 -7.47 -10.50
N VAL A 88 -8.46 -6.63 -11.25
CA VAL A 88 -8.06 -6.25 -12.61
C VAL A 88 -6.73 -5.49 -12.65
N PRO A 89 -6.51 -4.47 -11.80
CA PRO A 89 -5.25 -3.73 -11.83
C PRO A 89 -4.04 -4.61 -11.47
N VAL A 90 -4.19 -5.47 -10.45
CA VAL A 90 -3.13 -6.38 -10.00
C VAL A 90 -2.84 -7.46 -11.03
N PHE A 91 -3.88 -7.98 -11.68
CA PHE A 91 -3.75 -8.98 -12.73
C PHE A 91 -3.02 -8.43 -13.95
N VAL A 92 -3.42 -7.24 -14.44
CA VAL A 92 -2.78 -6.57 -15.57
C VAL A 92 -1.32 -6.22 -15.24
N TRP A 93 -1.08 -5.70 -14.04
CA TRP A 93 0.28 -5.43 -13.57
C TRP A 93 1.12 -6.71 -13.48
N GLY A 94 0.57 -7.79 -12.90
CA GLY A 94 1.25 -9.07 -12.78
C GLY A 94 1.69 -9.64 -14.12
N ILE A 95 0.86 -9.50 -15.15
CA ILE A 95 1.21 -9.93 -16.52
C ILE A 95 2.36 -9.06 -17.05
N ALA A 96 2.27 -7.74 -16.92
CA ALA A 96 3.29 -6.83 -17.44
C ALA A 96 4.66 -7.05 -16.77
N ASP A 97 4.66 -7.19 -15.45
CA ASP A 97 5.88 -7.41 -14.65
C ASP A 97 6.53 -8.76 -14.96
N GLN A 98 5.76 -9.85 -14.94
CA GLN A 98 6.27 -11.20 -15.17
C GLN A 98 6.60 -11.47 -16.64
N ALA A 99 5.97 -10.80 -17.60
CA ALA A 99 6.35 -10.88 -19.01
C ALA A 99 7.70 -10.20 -19.27
N GLY A 100 8.00 -9.10 -18.57
CA GLY A 100 9.29 -8.40 -18.63
C GLY A 100 10.41 -9.11 -17.86
N ASN A 101 10.06 -9.89 -16.84
CA ASN A 101 11.00 -10.67 -16.04
C ASN A 101 10.44 -12.07 -15.74
N PRO A 102 10.50 -13.00 -16.72
CA PRO A 102 9.94 -14.33 -16.56
C PRO A 102 10.77 -15.11 -15.53
N GLY A 103 10.13 -15.54 -14.43
CA GLY A 103 10.78 -16.35 -13.39
C GLY A 103 11.16 -17.76 -13.87
N GLU A 104 11.43 -18.68 -12.95
CA GLU A 104 11.90 -20.05 -13.25
C GLU A 104 10.98 -20.86 -14.19
N LEU A 105 9.69 -20.55 -14.20
CA LEU A 105 8.70 -21.18 -15.07
C LEU A 105 8.57 -20.52 -16.46
N GLY A 106 9.39 -19.51 -16.76
CA GLY A 106 9.40 -18.79 -18.02
C GLY A 106 8.06 -18.12 -18.37
N ILE A 107 7.83 -17.87 -19.66
CA ILE A 107 6.59 -17.22 -20.16
C ILE A 107 5.33 -18.03 -19.79
N ALA A 108 5.45 -19.36 -19.69
CA ALA A 108 4.34 -20.22 -19.28
C ALA A 108 3.88 -19.96 -17.82
N GLY A 109 4.78 -19.48 -16.95
CA GLY A 109 4.49 -19.12 -15.58
C GLY A 109 3.76 -17.79 -15.40
N VAL A 110 3.77 -16.91 -16.41
CA VAL A 110 3.25 -15.53 -16.34
C VAL A 110 1.76 -15.51 -15.99
N LEU A 111 0.95 -16.33 -16.69
CA LEU A 111 -0.49 -16.33 -16.48
C LEU A 111 -0.88 -16.94 -15.12
N PRO A 112 -0.40 -18.14 -14.73
CA PRO A 112 -0.67 -18.70 -13.40
C PRO A 112 -0.16 -17.81 -12.26
N GLY A 113 1.04 -17.23 -12.39
CA GLY A 113 1.61 -16.35 -11.38
C GLY A 113 0.80 -15.07 -11.20
N SER A 114 0.36 -14.46 -12.31
CA SER A 114 -0.50 -13.25 -12.28
C SER A 114 -1.87 -13.53 -11.69
N LEU A 115 -2.47 -14.70 -12.01
CA LEU A 115 -3.73 -15.15 -11.41
C LEU A 115 -3.59 -15.35 -9.90
N ALA A 116 -2.53 -16.02 -9.45
CA ALA A 116 -2.27 -16.25 -8.03
C ALA A 116 -2.08 -14.91 -7.28
N LEU A 117 -1.31 -13.99 -7.86
CA LEU A 117 -1.08 -12.65 -7.31
C LEU A 117 -2.39 -11.86 -7.20
N ALA A 118 -3.18 -11.76 -8.27
CA ALA A 118 -4.46 -11.03 -8.23
C ALA A 118 -5.49 -11.70 -7.29
N GLY A 119 -5.47 -13.03 -7.25
CA GLY A 119 -6.33 -13.85 -6.39
C GLY A 119 -6.10 -13.57 -4.91
N ILE A 120 -4.86 -13.61 -4.42
CA ILE A 120 -4.57 -13.38 -3.00
C ILE A 120 -4.99 -11.97 -2.57
N HIS A 121 -4.71 -10.95 -3.38
CA HIS A 121 -5.13 -9.57 -3.08
C HIS A 121 -6.66 -9.42 -3.05
N THR A 122 -7.36 -10.12 -3.96
CA THR A 122 -8.82 -10.13 -3.99
C THR A 122 -9.42 -10.81 -2.77
N VAL A 123 -8.81 -11.90 -2.25
CA VAL A 123 -9.24 -12.55 -1.00
C VAL A 123 -9.19 -11.56 0.18
N PHE A 124 -8.10 -10.79 0.30
CA PHE A 124 -8.01 -9.78 1.35
C PHE A 124 -9.05 -8.67 1.17
N ALA A 125 -9.31 -8.22 -0.05
CA ALA A 125 -10.37 -7.25 -0.33
C ALA A 125 -11.77 -7.78 0.05
N VAL A 126 -12.06 -9.04 -0.23
CA VAL A 126 -13.30 -9.70 0.19
C VAL A 126 -13.40 -9.79 1.71
N ALA A 127 -12.31 -10.06 2.43
CA ALA A 127 -12.30 -10.05 3.89
C ALA A 127 -12.64 -8.67 4.45
N GLY A 128 -12.05 -7.61 3.88
CA GLY A 128 -12.38 -6.23 4.23
C GLY A 128 -13.84 -5.85 3.95
N MET A 129 -14.35 -6.25 2.78
CA MET A 129 -15.75 -6.11 2.42
C MET A 129 -16.66 -6.82 3.43
N ALA A 130 -16.33 -8.06 3.83
CA ALA A 130 -17.11 -8.83 4.79
C ALA A 130 -17.19 -8.11 6.15
N ILE A 131 -16.08 -7.53 6.62
CA ILE A 131 -16.07 -6.72 7.84
C ILE A 131 -16.99 -5.50 7.70
N ALA A 132 -16.92 -4.76 6.58
CA ALA A 132 -17.77 -3.60 6.32
C ALA A 132 -19.25 -3.96 6.08
N TRP A 133 -19.52 -5.18 5.63
CA TRP A 133 -20.87 -5.72 5.51
C TRP A 133 -21.45 -6.09 6.88
N LEU A 134 -20.66 -6.69 7.77
CA LEU A 134 -21.04 -7.00 9.15
C LEU A 134 -21.28 -5.73 9.99
N ASP A 135 -20.55 -4.65 9.74
CA ASP A 135 -20.84 -3.29 10.28
C ASP A 135 -22.18 -2.71 9.75
N GLY A 136 -22.66 -3.17 8.60
CA GLY A 136 -24.03 -2.85 8.17
C GLY A 136 -25.11 -3.39 9.11
N PHE A 137 -24.83 -4.48 9.84
CA PHE A 137 -25.77 -5.19 10.73
C PHE A 137 -25.59 -4.85 12.22
N ARG A 138 -24.36 -4.64 12.70
CA ARG A 138 -24.08 -4.05 14.02
C ARG A 138 -23.62 -2.64 13.77
N LYS A 139 -24.18 -1.63 14.46
CA LYS A 139 -23.67 -0.24 14.49
C LYS A 139 -22.20 -0.21 14.98
N ILE A 140 -21.25 -0.67 14.18
CA ILE A 140 -19.84 -0.65 14.50
C ILE A 140 -19.42 0.78 14.17
N SER A 141 -19.29 1.57 15.24
CA SER A 141 -19.06 3.01 15.10
C SER A 141 -17.87 3.29 14.17
N LEU A 142 -17.94 4.38 13.40
CA LEU A 142 -16.84 4.94 12.58
C LEU A 142 -15.47 4.92 13.29
N ARG A 143 -15.46 4.94 14.63
CA ARG A 143 -14.29 4.84 15.50
C ARG A 143 -13.53 3.52 15.35
N VAL A 144 -14.23 2.39 15.17
CA VAL A 144 -13.60 1.08 14.97
C VAL A 144 -12.95 1.00 13.60
N LEU A 145 -13.63 1.52 12.56
CA LEU A 145 -13.05 1.63 11.22
C LEU A 145 -11.84 2.58 11.22
N SER A 146 -11.94 3.72 11.92
CA SER A 146 -10.85 4.68 12.06
C SER A 146 -9.66 4.10 12.83
N ALA A 147 -9.91 3.32 13.88
CA ALA A 147 -8.87 2.61 14.63
C ALA A 147 -8.20 1.53 13.77
N ALA A 148 -8.98 0.75 13.02
CA ALA A 148 -8.43 -0.23 12.07
C ALA A 148 -7.57 0.43 11.00
N LEU A 149 -7.99 1.59 10.49
CA LEU A 149 -7.23 2.36 9.52
C LEU A 149 -5.94 2.95 10.13
N ALA A 150 -6.01 3.47 11.35
CA ALA A 150 -4.84 3.95 12.09
C ALA A 150 -3.83 2.82 12.35
N VAL A 151 -4.31 1.64 12.74
CA VAL A 151 -3.46 0.44 12.91
C VAL A 151 -2.85 0.04 11.56
N GLY A 152 -3.62 0.07 10.47
CA GLY A 152 -3.11 -0.20 9.12
C GLY A 152 -2.00 0.77 8.71
N VAL A 153 -2.15 2.06 8.99
CA VAL A 153 -1.11 3.07 8.74
C VAL A 153 0.15 2.81 9.58
N LEU A 154 0.01 2.40 10.84
CA LEU A 154 1.15 2.06 11.70
C LEU A 154 1.89 0.82 11.20
N ILE A 155 1.17 -0.23 10.80
CA ILE A 155 1.77 -1.43 10.17
C ILE A 155 2.49 -1.05 8.88
N PHE A 156 1.91 -0.15 8.09
CA PHE A 156 2.52 0.33 6.85
C PHE A 156 3.79 1.15 7.12
N TYR A 157 3.75 2.05 8.09
CA TYR A 157 4.92 2.83 8.51
C TYR A 157 6.05 1.91 8.96
N ASP A 158 5.73 0.89 9.76
CA ASP A 158 6.69 -0.12 10.24
C ASP A 158 7.33 -0.89 9.09
N GLY A 159 6.53 -1.32 8.10
CA GLY A 159 7.03 -2.04 6.92
C GLY A 159 7.96 -1.23 6.02
N PHE A 160 7.92 0.11 6.06
CA PHE A 160 8.80 0.99 5.27
C PHE A 160 9.99 1.51 6.05
N ASN A 161 9.79 1.86 7.32
CA ASN A 161 10.76 2.59 8.13
C ASN A 161 11.43 1.70 9.18
N GLY A 162 10.85 0.52 9.44
CA GLY A 162 11.22 -0.36 10.54
C GLY A 162 10.79 0.21 11.90
N ASN A 163 10.60 -0.69 12.86
CA ASN A 163 10.34 -0.32 14.26
C ASN A 163 11.61 0.29 14.90
N PRO A 164 11.54 1.50 15.50
CA PRO A 164 12.64 2.08 16.26
C PRO A 164 13.25 1.14 17.32
N VAL A 165 12.44 0.30 17.97
CA VAL A 165 12.92 -0.67 18.97
C VAL A 165 13.77 -1.75 18.32
N SER A 166 13.31 -2.31 17.20
CA SER A 166 14.06 -3.32 16.46
C SER A 166 15.35 -2.75 15.85
N LYS A 167 15.32 -1.49 15.40
CA LYS A 167 16.51 -0.76 14.97
C LYS A 167 17.55 -0.66 16.08
N TRP A 168 17.12 -0.23 17.28
CA TRP A 168 18.01 -0.11 18.42
C TRP A 168 18.62 -1.46 18.82
N LEU A 169 17.81 -2.52 18.87
CA LEU A 169 18.30 -3.88 19.14
C LEU A 169 19.31 -4.34 18.08
N ALA A 170 19.02 -4.09 16.79
CA ALA A 170 19.91 -4.46 15.71
C ALA A 170 21.25 -3.72 15.78
N GLU A 171 21.24 -2.44 16.17
CA GLU A 171 22.46 -1.68 16.41
C GLU A 171 23.29 -2.28 17.55
N GLN A 172 22.66 -2.66 18.67
CA GLN A 172 23.33 -3.36 19.76
C GLN A 172 23.91 -4.71 19.33
N THR A 173 23.21 -5.45 18.46
CA THR A 173 23.71 -6.68 17.85
C THR A 173 24.98 -6.43 17.05
N VAL A 174 25.03 -5.39 16.22
CA VAL A 174 26.26 -5.02 15.50
C VAL A 174 27.35 -4.60 16.48
N ARG A 175 27.07 -3.70 17.43
CA ARG A 175 28.07 -3.23 18.42
C ARG A 175 28.71 -4.39 19.19
N SER A 176 27.89 -5.30 19.71
CA SER A 176 28.37 -6.47 20.45
C SER A 176 29.14 -7.45 19.58
N TYR A 177 28.71 -7.66 18.33
CA TYR A 177 29.43 -8.49 17.37
C TYR A 177 30.79 -7.91 17.04
N LEU A 178 30.89 -6.62 16.72
CA LEU A 178 32.15 -5.96 16.39
C LEU A 178 33.15 -6.03 17.55
N ALA A 179 32.70 -5.74 18.77
CA ALA A 179 33.54 -5.80 19.97
C ALA A 179 34.06 -7.22 20.26
N LYS A 180 33.30 -8.26 19.91
CA LYS A 180 33.67 -9.65 20.13
C LYS A 180 34.55 -10.22 19.01
N THR A 181 34.25 -9.89 17.76
CA THR A 181 34.86 -10.51 16.57
C THR A 181 36.10 -9.74 16.11
N TYR A 182 36.12 -8.42 16.28
CA TYR A 182 37.20 -7.55 15.84
C TYR A 182 37.72 -6.65 16.99
N PRO A 183 38.14 -7.23 18.13
CA PRO A 183 38.53 -6.45 19.31
C PRO A 183 39.74 -5.54 19.06
N ASP A 184 40.62 -5.92 18.14
CA ASP A 184 41.84 -5.17 17.81
C ASP A 184 41.62 -4.07 16.75
N ARG A 185 40.38 -3.89 16.27
CA ARG A 185 40.03 -2.87 15.29
C ARG A 185 39.13 -1.81 15.90
N GLU A 186 39.48 -0.54 15.67
CA GLU A 186 38.63 0.58 16.07
C GLU A 186 37.49 0.76 15.03
N LEU A 187 36.38 0.06 15.25
CA LEU A 187 35.21 0.08 14.37
C LEU A 187 34.07 0.88 15.01
N VAL A 188 33.60 1.91 14.31
CA VAL A 188 32.53 2.79 14.81
C VAL A 188 31.33 2.76 13.89
N ILE A 189 30.15 2.48 14.44
CA ILE A 189 28.87 2.65 13.74
C ILE A 189 28.62 4.14 13.55
N ARG A 190 28.49 4.59 12.29
CA ARG A 190 28.20 6.00 11.96
C ARG A 190 26.72 6.26 11.82
N ASP A 191 26.06 5.48 11.00
CA ASP A 191 24.64 5.57 10.75
C ASP A 191 24.08 4.18 10.42
N GLY A 192 22.76 4.12 10.35
CA GLY A 192 22.07 2.89 10.00
C GLY A 192 20.58 3.11 9.84
N GLY A 193 19.96 2.27 9.01
CA GLY A 193 18.58 2.42 8.59
C GLY A 193 17.93 1.07 8.30
N TYR A 194 16.61 1.10 8.23
CA TYR A 194 15.85 -0.05 7.75
C TYR A 194 15.86 -0.07 6.22
N ASN A 195 16.28 -1.20 5.67
CA ASN A 195 16.18 -1.49 4.25
C ASN A 195 14.99 -2.41 4.04
N PHE A 196 13.85 -1.82 3.66
CA PHE A 196 12.60 -2.56 3.47
C PHE A 196 12.70 -3.58 2.31
N LYS A 197 13.53 -3.33 1.30
CA LYS A 197 13.72 -4.27 0.16
C LYS A 197 14.20 -5.62 0.64
N PHE A 198 15.07 -5.60 1.65
CA PHE A 198 15.70 -6.79 2.21
C PHE A 198 15.15 -7.15 3.58
N SER A 199 14.12 -6.44 4.06
CA SER A 199 13.56 -6.55 5.41
C SER A 199 14.65 -6.64 6.48
N SER A 200 15.64 -5.75 6.40
CA SER A 200 16.86 -5.81 7.23
C SER A 200 17.28 -4.44 7.73
N TYR A 201 17.92 -4.39 8.88
CA TYR A 201 18.65 -3.20 9.31
C TYR A 201 20.07 -3.24 8.76
N GLU A 202 20.50 -2.16 8.13
CA GLU A 202 21.84 -2.00 7.58
C GLU A 202 22.55 -0.87 8.30
N PHE A 203 23.77 -1.13 8.76
CA PHE A 203 24.58 -0.20 9.53
C PHE A 203 25.92 0.04 8.84
N ARG A 204 26.26 1.31 8.67
CA ARG A 204 27.55 1.73 8.14
C ARG A 204 28.55 1.77 9.29
N VAL A 205 29.58 0.95 9.17
CA VAL A 205 30.67 0.82 10.13
C VAL A 205 31.93 1.33 9.48
N VAL A 206 32.62 2.22 10.17
CA VAL A 206 33.85 2.84 9.69
C VAL A 206 35.02 2.37 10.53
N ALA A 207 36.08 1.93 9.87
CA ALA A 207 37.35 1.59 10.51
C ALA A 207 38.22 2.83 10.69
N VAL A 208 38.33 3.30 11.93
CA VAL A 208 39.12 4.47 12.30
C VAL A 208 40.61 4.15 12.09
N GLY A 209 41.34 5.05 11.45
CA GLY A 209 42.78 4.91 11.22
C GLY A 209 43.19 4.05 10.01
N THR A 210 42.24 3.52 9.23
CA THR A 210 42.54 2.85 7.95
C THR A 210 42.09 3.72 6.79
N GLN A 211 42.98 3.97 5.80
CA GLN A 211 42.61 4.67 4.57
C GLN A 211 42.26 3.67 3.47
N GLY A 212 41.11 3.87 2.83
CA GLY A 212 40.75 3.23 1.57
C GLY A 212 41.54 3.82 0.40
N GLU A 213 41.30 3.29 -0.81
CA GLU A 213 41.99 3.72 -2.05
C GLU A 213 41.77 5.21 -2.40
N ASP A 214 40.71 5.81 -1.85
CA ASP A 214 40.31 7.21 -2.00
C ASP A 214 40.81 8.12 -0.88
N GLY A 215 41.60 7.59 0.07
CA GLY A 215 42.10 8.32 1.24
C GLY A 215 41.06 8.53 2.34
N GLN A 216 39.83 8.01 2.20
CA GLN A 216 38.80 8.07 3.22
C GLN A 216 38.84 6.84 4.14
N PRO A 217 38.28 6.92 5.36
CA PRO A 217 38.16 5.77 6.24
C PRO A 217 37.42 4.60 5.57
N LYS A 218 37.96 3.37 5.66
CA LYS A 218 37.31 2.20 5.02
C LYS A 218 35.95 1.91 5.68
N GLU A 219 34.95 1.66 4.83
CA GLU A 219 33.54 1.54 5.23
C GLU A 219 32.98 0.14 4.95
N TYR A 220 32.08 -0.29 5.84
CA TYR A 220 31.52 -1.62 5.83
C TYR A 220 30.02 -1.57 6.15
N TRP A 221 29.20 -2.18 5.31
CA TRP A 221 27.76 -2.27 5.50
C TRP A 221 27.39 -3.62 6.12
N PHE A 222 27.17 -3.62 7.43
CA PHE A 222 26.71 -4.80 8.15
C PHE A 222 25.19 -4.94 8.04
N ARG A 223 24.69 -6.16 7.84
CA ARG A 223 23.25 -6.44 7.75
C ARG A 223 22.78 -7.28 8.92
N VAL A 224 21.65 -6.89 9.50
CA VAL A 224 20.98 -7.60 10.59
C VAL A 224 19.54 -7.90 10.19
N ARG A 225 19.07 -9.13 10.48
CA ARG A 225 17.72 -9.60 10.15
C ARG A 225 17.04 -10.31 11.31
N GLY A 226 15.72 -10.42 11.18
CA GLY A 226 14.86 -11.18 12.10
C GLY A 226 14.16 -10.33 13.15
N ALA A 227 13.08 -10.86 13.72
CA ALA A 227 12.33 -10.23 14.81
C ALA A 227 13.18 -10.13 16.09
N ILE A 228 14.00 -11.14 16.33
CA ILE A 228 15.14 -11.08 17.26
C ILE A 228 16.37 -10.84 16.38
N PRO A 229 16.97 -9.64 16.39
CA PRO A 229 17.98 -9.26 15.44
C PRO A 229 19.23 -10.16 15.54
N LYS A 230 19.62 -10.76 14.41
CA LYS A 230 20.85 -11.53 14.27
C LYS A 230 21.64 -11.02 13.08
N LEU A 231 22.96 -11.05 13.20
CA LEU A 231 23.84 -10.68 12.10
C LEU A 231 23.59 -11.64 10.93
N ALA A 232 23.28 -11.06 9.77
CA ALA A 232 22.98 -11.78 8.54
C ALA A 232 24.11 -11.63 7.50
N TYR A 233 24.93 -10.59 7.63
CA TYR A 233 26.01 -10.31 6.71
C TYR A 233 27.17 -9.60 7.41
N ASP A 234 28.38 -10.13 7.22
CA ASP A 234 29.65 -9.52 7.63
C ASP A 234 30.53 -9.30 6.39
N PRO A 235 30.68 -8.06 5.91
CA PRO A 235 31.51 -7.76 4.74
C PRO A 235 33.02 -7.92 5.01
N ILE A 236 33.47 -7.86 6.26
CA ILE A 236 34.90 -7.99 6.59
C ILE A 236 35.33 -9.46 6.49
N SER A 237 34.48 -10.38 6.97
CA SER A 237 34.74 -11.82 6.88
C SER A 237 34.78 -12.30 5.44
N GLU A 238 33.83 -11.86 4.61
CA GLU A 238 33.75 -12.30 3.20
C GLU A 238 34.90 -11.78 2.33
N GLN A 239 35.44 -10.58 2.60
CA GLN A 239 36.59 -10.06 1.83
C GLN A 239 37.89 -10.84 2.10
N ASN A 240 37.97 -11.60 3.19
CA ASN A 240 39.14 -12.38 3.57
C ASN A 240 38.97 -13.90 3.33
N SER A 241 37.86 -14.31 2.69
CA SER A 241 37.56 -15.71 2.32
C SER A 241 37.93 -15.97 0.87
#